data_AF-A0A9Q9B074-F1
#
_entry.id   AF-A0A9Q9B074-F1
#
_cell.length_a   1.000
_cell.length_b   1.000
_cell.length_c   1.000
_cell.angle_alpha   90.00
_cell.angle_beta   90.00
_cell.angle_gamma   90.00
#
_symmetry.space_group_name_H-M   'P 1'
#
loop_
_entity.id
_entity.type
_entity.pdbx_description
1 polymer ?
#
loop_
_entity_poly.entity_id
_entity_poly.type
_entity_poly.pdbx_seq_one_letter_code
_entity_poly.pdbx_strand_id
1 'polypeptide(L)'
;MPHTTPMCWFGACSEGVAITPTGNYTRCIQTGSGWDHGFAPARFQIVGYWRTEDRRSPNITFLVHSSPKAAFLPDGKIPANLKEAGFDEKCFTEPPPPSCDWTAFFEMNLHGELSSRSRNITTWELVQDPQDFNTAHPNMSAIAIDFAVYQAFANYTLDTSLITNPLSVIDLDLNFTRGMTLLDLDTIAIDPAWTLAAWSAGHDARVSGTRASSTGLHSIFDALWDQDNYQSTKPLPRMVNRYYLNAYAFMPVIQMLSLIDYNTTGVTSDTKPSRGHPVLHRDARMYVWAYGLQSRTSYVGAIVTGIGCLVVIAEVFIGLFIDRRRFRSPTQLLVAALEHQYANEFDGNSQGMANLCSVCAQYPPCESTVS
;
A
#
# COMPACT_ATOMS: atom_id res chain seq x y z
N MET A 1 2.64 -19.40 -43.36
CA MET A 1 3.14 -18.11 -42.85
C MET A 1 2.78 -18.05 -41.38
N PRO A 2 3.69 -17.70 -40.47
CA PRO A 2 3.34 -17.56 -39.06
C PRO A 2 2.21 -16.53 -38.92
N HIS A 3 1.15 -16.90 -38.22
CA HIS A 3 0.01 -16.00 -37.97
C HIS A 3 0.44 -15.00 -36.89
N THR A 4 0.97 -13.87 -37.32
CA THR A 4 1.30 -12.72 -36.47
C THR A 4 0.04 -11.87 -36.31
N THR A 5 -0.84 -12.24 -35.38
CA THR A 5 -2.05 -11.48 -35.08
C THR A 5 -1.92 -10.80 -33.72
N PRO A 6 -2.34 -9.54 -33.57
CA PRO A 6 -2.42 -8.94 -32.25
C PRO A 6 -3.54 -9.60 -31.46
N MET A 7 -3.40 -9.64 -30.14
CA MET A 7 -4.54 -9.82 -29.25
C MET A 7 -4.91 -8.45 -28.68
N CYS A 8 -6.16 -8.03 -28.87
CA CYS A 8 -6.63 -6.70 -28.49
C CYS A 8 -7.84 -6.77 -27.54
N TRP A 9 -7.87 -5.92 -26.52
CA TRP A 9 -9.01 -5.77 -25.62
C TRP A 9 -9.21 -4.33 -25.19
N PHE A 10 -10.43 -4.01 -24.78
CA PHE A 10 -10.76 -2.71 -24.23
C PHE A 10 -10.23 -2.58 -22.79
N GLY A 11 -9.53 -1.49 -22.52
CA GLY A 11 -9.03 -1.13 -21.19
C GLY A 11 -9.43 0.29 -20.79
N ALA A 12 -9.47 0.53 -19.48
CA ALA A 12 -9.56 1.86 -18.91
C ALA A 12 -8.32 2.11 -18.04
N CYS A 13 -7.63 3.23 -18.25
CA CYS A 13 -6.47 3.62 -17.44
C CYS A 13 -7.05 4.51 -16.36
N SER A 14 -6.94 4.08 -15.11
CA SER A 14 -6.93 5.05 -14.03
C SER A 14 -5.48 5.25 -13.60
N GLU A 15 -5.08 6.50 -13.46
CA GLU A 15 -3.87 6.84 -12.73
C GLU A 15 -4.03 6.41 -11.26
N GLY A 16 -2.91 6.11 -10.60
CA GLY A 16 -2.89 5.93 -9.15
C GLY A 16 -3.16 7.26 -8.46
N VAL A 17 -3.95 7.20 -7.38
CA VAL A 17 -4.29 8.28 -6.42
C VAL A 17 -5.28 9.35 -6.90
N ALA A 18 -5.43 9.64 -8.19
CA ALA A 18 -6.48 10.53 -8.71
C ALA A 18 -7.47 9.78 -9.62
N ILE A 19 -8.76 9.84 -9.26
CA ILE A 19 -9.90 9.19 -9.94
C ILE A 19 -10.30 9.97 -11.20
N THR A 20 -9.35 10.30 -12.07
CA THR A 20 -9.63 10.84 -13.40
C THR A 20 -9.20 9.80 -14.44
N PRO A 21 -10.14 9.12 -15.11
CA PRO A 21 -9.81 8.22 -16.19
C PRO A 21 -9.13 9.02 -17.30
N THR A 22 -7.90 8.67 -17.67
CA THR A 22 -7.13 9.31 -18.74
C THR A 22 -7.62 8.92 -20.15
N GLY A 23 -8.91 8.64 -20.29
CA GLY A 23 -9.55 8.15 -21.52
C GLY A 23 -9.65 6.62 -21.61
N ASN A 24 -10.55 6.19 -22.48
CA ASN A 24 -10.71 4.79 -22.85
C ASN A 24 -9.65 4.43 -23.90
N TYR A 25 -9.11 3.21 -23.86
CA TYR A 25 -8.24 2.71 -24.92
C TYR A 25 -8.53 1.26 -25.25
N THR A 26 -8.17 0.86 -26.46
CA THR A 26 -7.99 -0.54 -26.80
C THR A 26 -6.51 -0.84 -26.74
N ARG A 27 -6.12 -1.79 -25.90
CA ARG A 27 -4.74 -2.26 -25.82
C ARG A 27 -4.61 -3.48 -26.70
N CYS A 28 -3.50 -3.56 -27.42
CA CYS A 28 -3.12 -4.72 -28.20
C CYS A 28 -1.73 -5.18 -27.78
N ILE A 29 -1.52 -6.49 -27.66
CA ILE A 29 -0.19 -7.09 -27.48
C ILE A 29 0.17 -7.93 -28.70
N GLN A 30 1.46 -8.20 -28.85
CA GLN A 30 1.95 -9.13 -29.86
C GLN A 30 1.72 -10.57 -29.41
N THR A 31 1.03 -11.36 -30.22
CA THR A 31 0.84 -12.81 -29.99
C THR A 31 1.12 -13.60 -31.26
N GLY A 32 1.52 -14.87 -31.11
CA GLY A 32 1.79 -15.78 -32.22
C GLY A 32 3.27 -16.04 -32.49
N SER A 33 3.53 -17.02 -33.35
CA SER A 33 4.85 -17.66 -33.58
C SER A 33 5.85 -16.84 -34.41
N GLY A 34 5.73 -15.52 -34.37
CA GLY A 34 6.65 -14.58 -35.06
C GLY A 34 7.04 -13.39 -34.19
N TRP A 35 6.54 -13.33 -32.94
CA TRP A 35 6.81 -12.28 -31.96
C TRP A 35 7.35 -12.84 -30.64
N ASP A 36 7.67 -14.13 -30.61
CA ASP A 36 8.27 -14.81 -29.49
C ASP A 36 9.73 -14.37 -29.35
N HIS A 37 9.94 -13.23 -28.68
CA HIS A 37 11.26 -12.69 -28.34
C HIS A 37 11.97 -13.50 -27.22
N GLY A 38 11.85 -14.83 -27.26
CA GLY A 38 12.53 -15.76 -26.37
C GLY A 38 11.66 -16.44 -25.31
N PHE A 39 10.39 -16.04 -25.15
CA PHE A 39 9.47 -16.66 -24.19
C PHE A 39 8.29 -17.33 -24.87
N ALA A 40 8.13 -18.63 -24.61
CA ALA A 40 6.94 -19.36 -25.03
C ALA A 40 5.75 -19.00 -24.11
N PRO A 41 4.51 -18.90 -24.64
CA PRO A 41 3.34 -18.71 -23.80
C PRO A 41 3.16 -19.91 -22.86
N ALA A 42 2.67 -19.65 -21.66
CA ALA A 42 2.35 -20.70 -20.70
C ALA A 42 0.84 -20.85 -20.57
N ARG A 43 0.34 -22.07 -20.39
CA ARG A 43 -1.08 -22.32 -20.19
C ARG A 43 -1.35 -23.43 -19.18
N PHE A 44 -2.45 -23.32 -18.45
CA PHE A 44 -3.00 -24.36 -17.59
C PHE A 44 -4.52 -24.17 -17.47
N GLN A 45 -5.22 -25.19 -16.99
CA GLN A 45 -6.68 -25.14 -16.82
C GLN A 45 -7.06 -25.25 -15.35
N ILE A 46 -7.92 -24.34 -14.88
CA ILE A 46 -8.60 -24.46 -13.60
C ILE A 46 -9.89 -25.23 -13.83
N VAL A 47 -10.01 -26.40 -13.23
CA VAL A 47 -11.16 -27.27 -13.38
C VAL A 47 -12.35 -26.69 -12.63
N GLY A 48 -13.51 -26.69 -13.26
CA GLY A 48 -14.78 -26.34 -12.64
C GLY A 48 -15.17 -27.32 -11.54
N TYR A 49 -15.73 -26.82 -10.44
CA TYR A 49 -16.15 -27.61 -9.29
C TYR A 49 -17.64 -27.40 -8.98
N TRP A 50 -18.25 -28.35 -8.28
CA TRP A 50 -19.63 -28.23 -7.82
C TRP A 50 -19.70 -27.33 -6.60
N ARG A 51 -20.40 -26.19 -6.72
CA ARG A 51 -20.66 -25.27 -5.60
C ARG A 51 -21.86 -25.74 -4.78
N THR A 52 -22.87 -26.25 -5.45
CA THR A 52 -24.05 -26.93 -4.89
C THR A 52 -24.35 -28.17 -5.72
N GLU A 53 -25.28 -29.02 -5.27
CA GLU A 53 -25.67 -30.26 -5.98
C GLU A 53 -26.09 -29.98 -7.44
N ASP A 54 -26.66 -28.80 -7.72
CA ASP A 54 -27.19 -28.43 -9.04
C ASP A 54 -26.35 -27.39 -9.80
N ARG A 55 -25.31 -26.81 -9.19
CA ARG A 55 -24.53 -25.72 -9.80
C ARG A 55 -23.04 -26.04 -9.84
N ARG A 56 -22.54 -26.28 -11.05
CA ARG A 56 -21.11 -26.42 -11.36
C ARG A 56 -20.54 -25.06 -11.77
N SER A 57 -19.34 -24.73 -11.32
CA SER A 57 -18.56 -23.65 -11.93
C SER A 57 -17.95 -24.14 -13.26
N PRO A 58 -17.85 -23.28 -14.29
CA PRO A 58 -17.28 -23.63 -15.60
C PRO A 58 -15.76 -23.85 -15.51
N ASN A 59 -15.16 -24.43 -16.56
CA ASN A 59 -13.69 -24.50 -16.63
C ASN A 59 -13.13 -23.13 -17.01
N ILE A 60 -11.99 -22.76 -16.42
CA ILE A 60 -11.25 -21.54 -16.78
C ILE A 60 -9.90 -21.95 -17.36
N THR A 61 -9.64 -21.56 -18.60
CA THR A 61 -8.33 -21.68 -19.23
C THR A 61 -7.52 -20.43 -18.89
N PHE A 62 -6.33 -20.64 -18.34
CA PHE A 62 -5.40 -19.58 -17.98
C PHE A 62 -4.27 -19.59 -18.99
N LEU A 63 -4.17 -18.55 -19.82
CA LEU A 63 -3.06 -18.35 -20.75
C LEU A 63 -2.22 -17.16 -20.31
N VAL A 64 -0.91 -17.29 -20.41
CA VAL A 64 0.06 -16.29 -20.00
C VAL A 64 0.93 -15.95 -21.20
N HIS A 65 0.86 -14.70 -21.60
CA HIS A 65 1.60 -14.14 -22.72
C HIS A 65 2.66 -13.18 -22.20
N SER A 66 3.88 -13.28 -22.72
CA SER A 66 4.94 -12.29 -22.51
C SER A 66 5.17 -11.58 -23.82
N SER A 67 4.95 -10.27 -23.84
CA SER A 67 5.04 -9.45 -25.04
C SER A 67 6.05 -8.32 -24.83
N PRO A 68 7.01 -8.11 -25.75
CA PRO A 68 7.96 -7.01 -25.60
C PRO A 68 7.29 -5.65 -25.84
N LYS A 69 6.17 -5.63 -26.58
CA LYS A 69 5.47 -4.42 -26.97
C LYS A 69 3.96 -4.54 -26.79
N ALA A 70 3.32 -3.43 -26.42
CA ALA A 70 1.90 -3.23 -26.57
C ALA A 70 1.61 -1.90 -27.24
N ALA A 71 0.59 -1.92 -28.08
CA ALA A 71 0.02 -0.74 -28.70
C ALA A 71 -1.23 -0.30 -27.91
N PHE A 72 -1.44 1.01 -27.82
CA PHE A 72 -2.62 1.61 -27.19
C PHE A 72 -3.35 2.48 -28.21
N LEU A 73 -4.61 2.14 -28.49
CA LEU A 73 -5.50 2.87 -29.39
C LEU A 73 -6.48 3.71 -28.56
N PRO A 74 -6.36 5.05 -28.54
CA PRO A 74 -7.30 5.90 -27.83
C PRO A 74 -8.71 5.75 -28.42
N ASP A 75 -9.70 5.49 -27.56
CA ASP A 75 -11.09 5.18 -27.91
C ASP A 75 -11.26 4.05 -28.95
N GLY A 76 -10.25 3.16 -29.05
CA GLY A 76 -10.23 2.07 -30.03
C GLY A 76 -10.07 2.53 -31.48
N LYS A 77 -9.67 3.79 -31.72
CA LYS A 77 -9.49 4.33 -33.07
C LYS A 77 -8.02 4.31 -33.48
N ILE A 78 -7.77 3.95 -34.74
CA ILE A 78 -6.43 4.05 -35.33
C ILE A 78 -6.06 5.53 -35.48
N PRO A 79 -4.91 5.98 -34.95
CA PRO A 79 -4.49 7.37 -35.09
C PRO A 79 -4.14 7.72 -36.55
N ALA A 80 -4.27 9.01 -36.89
CA ALA A 80 -4.20 9.48 -38.28
C ALA A 80 -2.86 9.15 -38.98
N ASN A 81 -1.75 9.23 -38.25
CA ASN A 81 -0.42 8.88 -38.74
C ASN A 81 -0.30 7.42 -39.23
N LEU A 82 -0.98 6.48 -38.56
CA LEU A 82 -1.00 5.08 -38.98
C LEU A 82 -1.92 4.87 -40.18
N LYS A 83 -3.06 5.59 -40.24
CA LYS A 83 -3.95 5.57 -41.41
C LYS A 83 -3.24 6.11 -42.66
N GLU A 84 -2.48 7.20 -42.52
CA GLU A 84 -1.66 7.78 -43.60
C GLU A 84 -0.56 6.83 -44.08
N ALA A 85 -0.01 6.00 -43.18
CA ALA A 85 0.95 4.94 -43.50
C ALA A 85 0.29 3.69 -44.12
N GLY A 86 -1.03 3.69 -44.33
CA GLY A 86 -1.76 2.59 -44.98
C GLY A 86 -2.30 1.52 -44.03
N PHE A 87 -2.23 1.73 -42.71
CA PHE A 87 -2.80 0.81 -41.72
C PHE A 87 -4.31 1.04 -41.57
N ASP A 88 -5.12 0.13 -42.11
CA ASP A 88 -6.58 0.20 -42.17
C ASP A 88 -7.25 -0.52 -40.98
N GLU A 89 -8.47 -0.12 -40.62
CA GLU A 89 -9.31 -0.78 -39.59
C GLU A 89 -9.60 -2.24 -39.94
N LYS A 90 -9.56 -2.58 -41.23
CA LYS A 90 -9.65 -3.97 -41.72
C LYS A 90 -8.53 -4.87 -41.19
N CYS A 91 -7.43 -4.32 -40.68
CA CYS A 91 -6.39 -5.12 -40.04
C CYS A 91 -6.90 -5.85 -38.78
N PHE A 92 -7.97 -5.37 -38.14
CA PHE A 92 -8.57 -6.04 -37.00
C PHE A 92 -9.68 -7.05 -37.36
N THR A 93 -9.94 -7.30 -38.65
CA THR A 93 -10.87 -8.37 -39.07
C THR A 93 -10.16 -9.71 -39.20
N GLU A 94 -10.88 -10.81 -38.96
CA GLU A 94 -10.38 -12.16 -39.22
C GLU A 94 -10.91 -12.70 -40.56
N PRO A 95 -10.04 -13.12 -41.50
CA PRO A 95 -8.58 -13.00 -41.48
C PRO A 95 -8.10 -11.56 -41.81
N PRO A 96 -6.95 -11.13 -41.26
CA PRO A 96 -6.41 -9.81 -41.56
C PRO A 96 -5.89 -9.74 -43.00
N PRO A 97 -6.03 -8.58 -43.68
CA PRO A 97 -5.40 -8.34 -44.97
C PRO A 97 -3.87 -8.53 -44.91
N PRO A 98 -3.22 -9.02 -45.98
CA PRO A 98 -1.77 -9.17 -46.03
C PRO A 98 -1.01 -7.82 -46.03
N SER A 99 -1.71 -6.70 -46.24
CA SER A 99 -1.15 -5.35 -46.26
C SER A 99 -0.99 -4.73 -44.86
N CYS A 100 -1.32 -5.46 -43.80
CA CYS A 100 -1.25 -4.94 -42.43
C CYS A 100 0.18 -4.96 -41.90
N ASP A 101 0.79 -3.78 -41.83
CA ASP A 101 2.10 -3.60 -41.19
C ASP A 101 1.95 -3.57 -39.67
N TRP A 102 1.92 -4.77 -39.08
CA TRP A 102 1.88 -4.95 -37.63
C TRP A 102 3.14 -4.43 -36.93
N THR A 103 4.28 -4.41 -37.61
CA THR A 103 5.53 -3.88 -37.04
C THR A 103 5.38 -2.37 -36.81
N ALA A 104 4.96 -1.62 -37.82
CA ALA A 104 4.70 -0.18 -37.70
C ALA A 104 3.64 0.14 -36.64
N PHE A 105 2.61 -0.70 -36.52
CA PHE A 105 1.57 -0.56 -35.49
C PHE A 105 2.14 -0.64 -34.06
N PHE A 106 3.00 -1.62 -33.77
CA PHE A 106 3.60 -1.79 -32.44
C PHE A 106 4.80 -0.86 -32.17
N GLU A 107 5.40 -0.30 -33.22
CA GLU A 107 6.46 0.71 -33.11
C GLU A 107 5.94 2.15 -33.00
N MET A 108 4.62 2.35 -33.01
CA MET A 108 4.05 3.69 -32.88
C MET A 108 4.56 4.37 -31.59
N ASN A 109 5.10 5.57 -31.75
CA ASN A 109 5.70 6.30 -30.65
C ASN A 109 4.61 6.71 -29.64
N LEU A 110 4.57 5.99 -28.53
CA LEU A 110 3.73 6.33 -27.39
C LEU A 110 4.46 7.37 -26.53
N HIS A 111 3.82 8.51 -26.32
CA HIS A 111 4.32 9.58 -25.45
C HIS A 111 3.84 9.39 -24.01
N GLY A 112 4.63 9.87 -23.05
CA GLY A 112 4.27 9.91 -21.62
C GLY A 112 4.14 8.52 -20.98
N GLU A 113 3.16 8.36 -20.08
CA GLU A 113 2.97 7.15 -19.28
C GLU A 113 2.66 5.88 -20.08
N LEU A 114 2.08 6.03 -21.28
CA LEU A 114 1.81 4.88 -22.14
C LEU A 114 3.09 4.25 -22.67
N SER A 115 4.18 5.02 -22.76
CA SER A 115 5.48 4.54 -23.24
C SER A 115 6.08 3.48 -22.31
N SER A 116 6.07 3.72 -20.99
CA SER A 116 6.58 2.76 -20.01
C SER A 116 5.66 1.54 -19.90
N ARG A 117 4.33 1.74 -20.00
CA ARG A 117 3.32 0.66 -20.01
C ARG A 117 3.28 -0.13 -21.32
N SER A 118 4.05 0.26 -22.34
CA SER A 118 4.11 -0.41 -23.65
C SER A 118 5.20 -1.45 -23.78
N ARG A 119 6.14 -1.55 -22.83
CA ARG A 119 7.34 -2.39 -22.98
C ARG A 119 7.33 -3.56 -22.01
N ASN A 120 7.76 -4.74 -22.45
CA ASN A 120 7.95 -5.95 -21.64
C ASN A 120 6.78 -6.23 -20.70
N ILE A 121 5.63 -6.50 -21.29
CA ILE A 121 4.36 -6.68 -20.58
C ILE A 121 4.06 -8.15 -20.45
N THR A 122 3.54 -8.54 -19.29
CA THR A 122 2.92 -9.85 -19.12
C THR A 122 1.40 -9.68 -19.10
N THR A 123 0.71 -10.50 -19.89
CA THR A 123 -0.74 -10.54 -19.99
C THR A 123 -1.23 -11.91 -19.59
N TRP A 124 -2.16 -11.95 -18.65
CA TRP A 124 -2.94 -13.13 -18.32
C TRP A 124 -4.28 -13.04 -19.04
N GLU A 125 -4.56 -14.03 -19.86
CA GLU A 125 -5.83 -14.21 -20.54
C GLU A 125 -6.56 -15.36 -19.84
N LEU A 126 -7.65 -15.03 -19.16
CA LEU A 126 -8.51 -15.97 -18.45
C LEU A 126 -9.75 -16.18 -19.29
N VAL A 127 -9.91 -17.37 -19.85
CA VAL A 127 -11.03 -17.71 -20.71
C VAL A 127 -11.91 -18.73 -20.01
N GLN A 128 -13.17 -18.38 -19.80
CA GLN A 128 -14.18 -19.32 -19.37
C GLN A 128 -14.82 -19.99 -20.60
N ASP A 129 -14.81 -21.32 -20.59
CA ASP A 129 -15.56 -22.13 -21.56
C ASP A 129 -16.76 -22.81 -20.88
N PRO A 130 -17.97 -22.26 -20.99
CA PRO A 130 -19.21 -22.84 -20.50
C PRO A 130 -19.73 -23.96 -21.44
N GLN A 131 -18.87 -24.90 -21.85
CA GLN A 131 -19.27 -26.07 -22.65
C GLN A 131 -20.41 -26.89 -22.03
N ASP A 132 -20.65 -26.75 -20.72
CA ASP A 132 -21.65 -27.51 -19.96
C ASP A 132 -23.02 -26.79 -19.77
N PHE A 133 -23.23 -25.56 -20.27
CA PHE A 133 -24.45 -24.78 -19.98
C PHE A 133 -25.30 -24.48 -21.22
N ASN A 134 -26.35 -25.28 -21.44
CA ASN A 134 -27.40 -25.05 -22.46
C ASN A 134 -28.32 -23.86 -22.10
N THR A 135 -27.81 -22.63 -22.08
CA THR A 135 -28.61 -21.44 -21.71
C THR A 135 -28.30 -20.20 -22.54
N ALA A 136 -29.21 -19.22 -22.53
CA ALA A 136 -29.20 -17.96 -23.31
C ALA A 136 -28.06 -16.96 -22.95
N HIS A 137 -26.95 -17.46 -22.43
CA HIS A 137 -25.79 -16.72 -21.95
C HIS A 137 -24.67 -16.70 -23.00
N PRO A 138 -23.68 -15.79 -22.89
CA PRO A 138 -22.52 -15.80 -23.80
C PRO A 138 -21.80 -17.15 -23.75
N ASN A 139 -21.50 -17.70 -24.92
CA ASN A 139 -20.78 -18.98 -25.06
C ASN A 139 -19.33 -18.91 -24.58
N MET A 140 -18.80 -17.72 -24.24
CA MET A 140 -17.43 -17.52 -23.79
C MET A 140 -17.34 -16.18 -23.05
N SER A 141 -16.59 -16.14 -21.95
CA SER A 141 -16.22 -14.88 -21.29
C SER A 141 -14.70 -14.86 -21.08
N ALA A 142 -14.07 -13.71 -21.31
CA ALA A 142 -12.63 -13.56 -21.21
C ALA A 142 -12.27 -12.33 -20.37
N ILE A 143 -11.25 -12.47 -19.52
CA ILE A 143 -10.65 -11.38 -18.75
C ILE A 143 -9.17 -11.33 -19.11
N ALA A 144 -8.71 -10.16 -19.54
CA ALA A 144 -7.29 -9.87 -19.71
C ALA A 144 -6.79 -9.07 -18.50
N ILE A 145 -5.74 -9.56 -17.84
CA ILE A 145 -5.04 -8.86 -16.77
C ILE A 145 -3.63 -8.59 -17.24
N ASP A 146 -3.26 -7.32 -17.29
CA ASP A 146 -1.93 -6.92 -17.70
C ASP A 146 -1.16 -6.28 -16.57
N PHE A 147 0.13 -6.56 -16.54
CA PHE A 147 1.04 -5.86 -15.65
C PHE A 147 2.40 -5.69 -16.30
N ALA A 148 3.07 -4.61 -15.87
CA ALA A 148 4.46 -4.33 -16.17
C ALA A 148 5.21 -4.31 -14.84
N VAL A 149 6.42 -4.83 -14.85
CA VAL A 149 7.21 -4.99 -13.63
C VAL A 149 8.45 -4.13 -13.72
N TYR A 150 8.71 -3.43 -12.62
CA TYR A 150 9.82 -2.53 -12.46
C TYR A 150 10.63 -2.99 -11.25
N GLN A 151 11.94 -2.81 -11.32
CA GLN A 151 12.81 -3.03 -10.18
C GLN A 151 13.17 -1.69 -9.54
N ALA A 152 12.86 -1.57 -8.26
CA ALA A 152 13.20 -0.43 -7.44
C ALA A 152 13.60 -0.90 -6.04
N PHE A 153 14.27 -0.01 -5.29
CA PHE A 153 14.58 -0.24 -3.89
C PHE A 153 13.68 0.62 -3.01
N ALA A 154 13.30 0.08 -1.85
CA ALA A 154 12.52 0.78 -0.85
C ALA A 154 13.36 0.97 0.41
N ASN A 155 13.20 2.13 1.04
CA ASN A 155 13.58 2.30 2.43
C ASN A 155 12.50 1.62 3.27
N TYR A 156 12.90 0.80 4.22
CA TYR A 156 11.97 0.19 5.16
C TYR A 156 12.19 0.77 6.55
N THR A 157 11.09 1.08 7.24
CA THR A 157 11.12 1.42 8.65
C THR A 157 10.24 0.44 9.42
N LEU A 158 10.80 -0.11 10.48
CA LEU A 158 10.09 -1.02 11.37
C LEU A 158 9.89 -0.30 12.70
N ASP A 159 8.66 0.08 12.98
CA ASP A 159 8.25 0.47 14.32
C ASP A 159 8.01 -0.81 15.15
N THR A 160 8.78 -0.98 16.22
CA THR A 160 8.70 -2.16 17.10
C THR A 160 7.70 -1.98 18.24
N SER A 161 7.10 -0.80 18.36
CA SER A 161 6.12 -0.50 19.40
C SER A 161 4.80 -1.23 19.13
N LEU A 162 4.35 -2.02 20.12
CA LEU A 162 3.06 -2.70 20.08
C LEU A 162 1.86 -1.73 20.12
N ILE A 163 2.09 -0.46 20.47
CA ILE A 163 1.02 0.56 20.59
C ILE A 163 0.81 1.25 19.24
N THR A 164 1.90 1.66 18.58
CA THR A 164 1.86 2.42 17.33
C THR A 164 1.91 1.51 16.10
N ASN A 165 2.42 0.29 16.23
CA ASN A 165 2.43 -0.72 15.19
C ASN A 165 1.95 -2.10 15.71
N PRO A 166 0.66 -2.24 16.08
CA PRO A 166 0.14 -3.48 16.65
C PRO A 166 0.19 -4.67 15.67
N LEU A 167 0.23 -4.40 14.37
CA LEU A 167 0.28 -5.42 13.33
C LEU A 167 1.72 -5.80 12.92
N SER A 168 2.74 -5.17 13.53
CA SER A 168 4.16 -5.37 13.19
C SER A 168 4.43 -5.24 11.68
N VAL A 169 3.76 -4.29 11.04
CA VAL A 169 3.88 -4.06 9.60
C VAL A 169 5.08 -3.15 9.35
N ILE A 170 5.80 -3.43 8.27
CA ILE A 170 6.92 -2.62 7.82
C ILE A 170 6.36 -1.47 6.98
N ASP A 171 6.74 -0.24 7.31
CA ASP A 171 6.45 0.91 6.46
C ASP A 171 7.51 0.98 5.35
N LEU A 172 7.05 1.09 4.10
CA LEU A 172 7.87 1.00 2.90
C LEU A 172 7.76 2.31 2.13
N ASP A 173 8.88 3.01 2.00
CA ASP A 173 8.99 4.21 1.19
C ASP A 173 9.83 3.91 -0.06
N LEU A 174 9.24 4.04 -1.24
CA LEU A 174 9.94 3.79 -2.51
C LEU A 174 10.99 4.87 -2.72
N ASN A 175 12.26 4.47 -2.65
CA ASN A 175 13.38 5.38 -2.79
C ASN A 175 13.92 5.30 -4.22
N PHE A 176 13.43 6.18 -5.08
CA PHE A 176 14.00 6.35 -6.40
C PHE A 176 15.32 7.11 -6.30
N THR A 177 16.32 6.69 -7.07
CA THR A 177 17.57 7.45 -7.21
C THR A 177 17.24 8.91 -7.55
N ARG A 178 17.89 9.87 -6.88
CA ARG A 178 17.61 11.31 -6.97
C ARG A 178 17.30 11.78 -8.40
N GLY A 179 16.05 12.19 -8.64
CA GLY A 179 15.58 12.71 -9.94
C GLY A 179 14.99 11.68 -10.90
N MET A 180 14.97 10.39 -10.56
CA MET A 180 14.23 9.37 -11.30
C MET A 180 12.80 9.24 -10.76
N THR A 181 11.86 9.00 -11.66
CA THR A 181 10.48 8.63 -11.37
C THR A 181 10.21 7.19 -11.81
N LEU A 182 9.06 6.61 -11.46
CA LEU A 182 8.63 5.31 -11.98
C LEU A 182 8.66 5.24 -13.52
N LEU A 183 8.40 6.37 -14.19
CA LEU A 183 8.42 6.49 -15.66
C LEU A 183 9.83 6.40 -16.26
N ASP A 184 10.86 6.60 -15.44
CA ASP A 184 12.26 6.49 -15.85
C ASP A 184 12.82 5.08 -15.70
N LEU A 185 12.10 4.16 -15.05
CA LEU A 185 12.56 2.78 -14.88
C LEU A 185 12.27 1.94 -16.13
N ASP A 186 13.22 1.06 -16.46
CA ASP A 186 13.01 0.09 -17.52
C ASP A 186 12.16 -1.08 -17.00
N THR A 187 11.22 -1.54 -17.83
CA THR A 187 10.38 -2.70 -17.51
C THR A 187 11.14 -4.00 -17.72
N ILE A 188 10.90 -4.95 -16.82
CA ILE A 188 11.54 -6.27 -16.85
C ILE A 188 10.61 -7.25 -17.56
N ALA A 189 11.15 -7.95 -18.56
CA ALA A 189 10.45 -9.05 -19.21
C ALA A 189 10.40 -10.25 -18.27
N ILE A 190 9.21 -10.84 -18.11
CA ILE A 190 8.98 -11.99 -17.25
C ILE A 190 8.68 -13.19 -18.12
N ASP A 191 9.34 -14.31 -17.81
CA ASP A 191 9.04 -15.61 -18.39
C ASP A 191 7.66 -16.10 -17.89
N PRO A 192 6.71 -16.41 -18.78
CA PRO A 192 5.41 -17.00 -18.42
C PRO A 192 5.50 -18.24 -17.52
N ALA A 193 6.60 -18.99 -17.56
CA ALA A 193 6.85 -20.14 -16.68
C ALA A 193 6.85 -19.78 -15.19
N TRP A 194 7.21 -18.54 -14.83
CA TRP A 194 7.13 -18.09 -13.43
C TRP A 194 5.68 -18.02 -12.93
N THR A 195 4.72 -17.71 -13.80
CA THR A 195 3.30 -17.77 -13.43
C THR A 195 2.87 -19.21 -13.15
N LEU A 196 3.35 -20.18 -13.94
CA LEU A 196 3.10 -21.61 -13.67
C LEU A 196 3.66 -22.03 -12.30
N ALA A 197 4.88 -21.61 -11.99
CA ALA A 197 5.51 -21.86 -10.69
C ALA A 197 4.70 -21.24 -9.54
N ALA A 198 4.26 -19.99 -9.67
CA ALA A 198 3.43 -19.31 -8.67
C ALA A 198 2.10 -20.03 -8.41
N TRP A 199 1.51 -20.63 -9.45
CA TRP A 199 0.29 -21.42 -9.35
C TRP A 199 0.52 -22.90 -8.97
N SER A 200 1.78 -23.30 -8.82
CA SER A 200 2.18 -24.71 -8.64
C SER A 200 1.49 -25.60 -9.68
N ALA A 201 1.55 -25.17 -10.94
CA ALA A 201 0.95 -25.81 -12.09
C ALA A 201 2.03 -26.19 -13.11
N GLY A 202 1.85 -27.33 -13.79
CA GLY A 202 2.63 -27.64 -14.99
C GLY A 202 2.03 -26.96 -16.22
N HIS A 203 2.80 -26.88 -17.30
CA HIS A 203 2.25 -26.53 -18.62
C HIS A 203 1.18 -27.57 -19.01
N ASP A 204 0.03 -27.11 -19.47
CA ASP A 204 -1.15 -27.94 -19.78
C ASP A 204 -1.75 -28.72 -18.60
N ALA A 205 -1.32 -28.41 -17.37
CA ALA A 205 -1.83 -29.08 -16.19
C ALA A 205 -3.25 -28.63 -15.85
N ARG A 206 -3.95 -29.51 -15.13
CA ARG A 206 -5.27 -29.23 -14.56
C ARG A 206 -5.12 -28.94 -13.07
N VAL A 207 -5.51 -27.73 -12.68
CA VAL A 207 -5.51 -27.26 -11.29
C VAL A 207 -6.91 -27.43 -10.71
N SER A 208 -7.00 -27.91 -9.47
CA SER A 208 -8.29 -28.09 -8.80
C SER A 208 -9.01 -26.75 -8.58
N GLY A 209 -10.27 -26.67 -8.97
CA GLY A 209 -11.14 -25.51 -8.71
C GLY A 209 -11.38 -25.21 -7.23
N THR A 210 -11.17 -26.20 -6.35
CA THR A 210 -11.38 -26.09 -4.90
C THR A 210 -10.25 -25.37 -4.16
N ARG A 211 -9.14 -25.02 -4.84
CA ARG A 211 -8.09 -24.18 -4.22
C ARG A 211 -8.65 -22.77 -3.96
N ALA A 212 -8.22 -22.13 -2.88
CA ALA A 212 -8.71 -20.79 -2.52
C ALA A 212 -8.56 -19.75 -3.66
N SER A 213 -7.41 -19.73 -4.34
CA SER A 213 -7.16 -18.86 -5.49
C SER A 213 -8.07 -19.17 -6.67
N SER A 214 -8.27 -20.45 -6.97
CA SER A 214 -9.18 -20.93 -8.03
C SER A 214 -10.65 -20.61 -7.73
N THR A 215 -11.08 -20.80 -6.47
CA THR A 215 -12.41 -20.45 -5.99
C THR A 215 -12.67 -18.94 -6.08
N GLY A 216 -11.64 -18.13 -5.75
CA GLY A 216 -11.66 -16.69 -5.93
C GLY A 216 -11.92 -16.30 -7.40
N LEU A 217 -11.14 -16.84 -8.33
CA LEU A 217 -11.34 -16.58 -9.77
C LEU A 217 -12.71 -17.06 -10.27
N HIS A 218 -13.15 -18.26 -9.88
CA HIS A 218 -14.50 -18.75 -10.21
C HIS A 218 -15.59 -17.79 -9.72
N SER A 219 -15.45 -17.19 -8.54
CA SER A 219 -16.44 -16.23 -8.04
C SER A 219 -16.51 -14.93 -8.86
N ILE A 220 -15.39 -14.50 -9.45
CA ILE A 220 -15.37 -13.36 -10.40
C ILE A 220 -16.14 -13.71 -11.67
N PHE A 221 -15.87 -14.87 -12.25
CA PHE A 221 -16.54 -15.34 -13.45
C PHE A 221 -18.03 -15.61 -13.22
N ASP A 222 -18.40 -16.16 -12.07
CA ASP A 222 -19.81 -16.30 -11.67
C ASP A 222 -20.52 -14.95 -11.57
N ALA A 223 -19.85 -13.92 -11.05
CA ALA A 223 -20.41 -12.57 -10.96
C ALA A 223 -20.56 -11.90 -12.34
N LEU A 224 -19.68 -12.23 -13.29
CA LEU A 224 -19.83 -11.83 -14.69
C LEU A 224 -20.96 -12.59 -15.41
N TRP A 225 -21.22 -13.83 -14.98
CA TRP A 225 -22.24 -14.70 -15.55
C TRP A 225 -23.66 -14.37 -15.05
N ASP A 226 -23.80 -13.81 -13.85
CA ASP A 226 -25.10 -13.52 -13.25
C ASP A 226 -25.93 -12.49 -14.05
N GLN A 227 -27.22 -12.80 -14.24
CA GLN A 227 -28.07 -12.40 -15.38
C GLN A 227 -28.25 -10.89 -15.61
N ASP A 228 -28.07 -10.04 -14.60
CA ASP A 228 -28.37 -8.61 -14.69
C ASP A 228 -27.20 -7.75 -15.23
N ASN A 229 -26.00 -8.33 -15.34
CA ASN A 229 -24.79 -7.58 -15.67
C ASN A 229 -24.40 -7.64 -17.15
N TYR A 230 -24.73 -8.74 -17.84
CA TYR A 230 -24.30 -8.97 -19.23
C TYR A 230 -25.05 -8.11 -20.26
N GLN A 231 -26.36 -7.87 -20.06
CA GLN A 231 -27.19 -7.07 -20.98
C GLN A 231 -27.34 -5.60 -20.55
N SER A 232 -26.79 -5.22 -19.39
CA SER A 232 -26.91 -3.87 -18.87
C SER A 232 -25.99 -2.91 -19.64
N THR A 233 -26.59 -1.92 -20.32
CA THR A 233 -25.89 -0.78 -20.94
C THR A 233 -25.27 0.17 -19.90
N LYS A 234 -25.50 -0.07 -18.60
CA LYS A 234 -24.87 0.70 -17.53
C LYS A 234 -23.46 0.15 -17.28
N PRO A 235 -22.43 1.00 -17.13
CA PRO A 235 -21.04 0.59 -16.94
C PRO A 235 -20.74 -0.11 -15.60
N LEU A 236 -21.76 -0.58 -14.86
CA LEU A 236 -21.64 -1.03 -13.47
C LEU A 236 -21.05 -2.43 -13.24
N PRO A 237 -21.04 -3.42 -14.16
CA PRO A 237 -20.31 -4.67 -13.90
C PRO A 237 -18.79 -4.49 -13.91
N ARG A 238 -18.28 -3.40 -14.51
CA ARG A 238 -16.84 -3.12 -14.63
C ARG A 238 -16.20 -2.59 -13.35
N MET A 239 -16.97 -2.07 -12.39
CA MET A 239 -16.43 -1.38 -11.20
C MET A 239 -16.49 -2.20 -9.91
N VAL A 240 -17.53 -3.02 -9.70
CA VAL A 240 -17.75 -3.68 -8.39
C VAL A 240 -16.72 -4.78 -8.10
N ASN A 241 -16.06 -5.33 -9.12
CA ASN A 241 -15.03 -6.35 -8.94
C ASN A 241 -13.61 -5.89 -9.26
N ARG A 242 -13.33 -4.60 -9.50
CA ARG A 242 -11.94 -4.18 -9.76
C ARG A 242 -11.03 -4.41 -8.54
N TYR A 243 -11.52 -4.11 -7.34
CA TYR A 243 -10.74 -4.33 -6.11
C TYR A 243 -10.51 -5.82 -5.85
N TYR A 244 -11.52 -6.65 -6.07
CA TYR A 244 -11.41 -8.10 -5.94
C TYR A 244 -10.53 -8.70 -7.04
N LEU A 245 -10.74 -8.34 -8.30
CA LEU A 245 -9.90 -8.76 -9.43
C LEU A 245 -8.46 -8.34 -9.20
N ASN A 246 -8.22 -7.10 -8.75
CA ASN A 246 -6.89 -6.65 -8.36
C ASN A 246 -6.35 -7.50 -7.21
N ALA A 247 -7.11 -7.79 -6.15
CA ALA A 247 -6.63 -8.61 -5.03
C ALA A 247 -6.27 -10.04 -5.47
N TYR A 248 -7.13 -10.68 -6.28
CA TYR A 248 -6.93 -12.04 -6.79
C TYR A 248 -5.87 -12.13 -7.88
N ALA A 249 -5.59 -11.05 -8.60
CA ALA A 249 -4.51 -10.97 -9.58
C ALA A 249 -3.17 -10.60 -8.92
N PHE A 250 -3.18 -9.66 -7.99
CA PHE A 250 -1.99 -9.08 -7.38
C PHE A 250 -1.24 -10.08 -6.52
N MET A 251 -1.95 -10.91 -5.73
CA MET A 251 -1.30 -11.91 -4.88
C MET A 251 -0.50 -12.95 -5.68
N PRO A 252 -1.04 -13.57 -6.75
CA PRO A 252 -0.23 -14.42 -7.62
C PRO A 252 0.90 -13.69 -8.34
N VAL A 253 0.74 -12.40 -8.70
CA VAL A 253 1.85 -11.60 -9.26
C VAL A 253 2.96 -11.44 -8.22
N ILE A 254 2.64 -11.06 -6.97
CA ILE A 254 3.66 -10.94 -5.91
C ILE A 254 4.34 -12.28 -5.66
N GLN A 255 3.56 -13.35 -5.54
CA GLN A 255 4.09 -14.70 -5.34
C GLN A 255 5.06 -15.06 -6.47
N MET A 256 4.68 -14.80 -7.72
CA MET A 256 5.54 -14.99 -8.88
C MET A 256 6.83 -14.18 -8.77
N LEU A 257 6.74 -12.89 -8.48
CA LEU A 257 7.91 -12.01 -8.37
C LEU A 257 8.85 -12.39 -7.23
N SER A 258 8.32 -12.97 -6.14
CA SER A 258 9.13 -13.46 -5.02
C SER A 258 9.98 -14.70 -5.36
N LEU A 259 9.60 -15.43 -6.41
CA LEU A 259 10.34 -16.61 -6.88
C LEU A 259 11.47 -16.24 -7.87
N ILE A 260 11.42 -15.04 -8.43
CA ILE A 260 12.42 -14.57 -9.39
C ILE A 260 13.69 -14.18 -8.62
N ASP A 261 14.78 -14.87 -8.94
CA ASP A 261 16.08 -14.59 -8.35
C ASP A 261 16.68 -13.28 -8.91
N TYR A 262 17.56 -12.65 -8.16
CA TYR A 262 18.28 -11.45 -8.57
C TYR A 262 19.75 -11.56 -8.24
N ASN A 263 20.59 -11.08 -9.17
CA ASN A 263 22.02 -10.99 -8.95
C ASN A 263 22.41 -9.57 -8.57
N THR A 264 23.37 -9.43 -7.66
CA THR A 264 23.90 -8.13 -7.25
C THR A 264 25.38 -8.04 -7.59
N THR A 265 25.77 -6.95 -8.25
CA THR A 265 27.18 -6.64 -8.51
C THR A 265 27.65 -5.53 -7.57
N GLY A 266 28.87 -5.66 -7.05
CA GLY A 266 29.49 -4.62 -6.23
C GLY A 266 29.63 -3.30 -7.00
N VAL A 267 29.25 -2.20 -6.36
CA VAL A 267 29.23 -0.85 -6.94
C VAL A 267 30.47 -0.10 -6.44
N THR A 268 31.20 0.57 -7.33
CA THR A 268 32.30 1.49 -6.97
C THR A 268 31.80 2.94 -6.92
N SER A 269 32.57 3.85 -6.32
CA SER A 269 32.20 5.27 -6.19
C SER A 269 31.90 5.97 -7.54
N ASP A 270 32.41 5.46 -8.65
CA ASP A 270 32.19 5.99 -10.00
C ASP A 270 30.98 5.38 -10.73
N THR A 271 30.36 4.36 -10.13
CA THR A 271 29.24 3.66 -10.76
C THR A 271 28.01 4.56 -10.76
N LYS A 272 27.62 5.00 -11.96
CA LYS A 272 26.41 5.80 -12.14
C LYS A 272 25.19 4.89 -12.10
N PRO A 273 24.15 5.24 -11.32
CA PRO A 273 22.89 4.51 -11.32
C PRO A 273 22.28 4.57 -12.72
N SER A 274 21.79 3.43 -13.20
CA SER A 274 21.16 3.31 -14.51
C SER A 274 19.75 2.73 -14.40
N ARG A 275 18.95 2.90 -15.45
CA ARG A 275 17.54 2.49 -15.48
C ARG A 275 17.33 0.98 -15.32
N GLY A 276 18.23 0.17 -15.89
CA GLY A 276 18.23 -1.29 -15.78
C GLY A 276 19.09 -1.85 -14.65
N HIS A 277 19.95 -1.02 -14.04
CA HIS A 277 20.77 -1.39 -12.88
C HIS A 277 20.66 -0.31 -11.81
N PRO A 278 19.55 -0.31 -11.03
CA PRO A 278 19.40 0.60 -9.91
C PRO A 278 20.47 0.30 -8.85
N VAL A 279 20.88 1.32 -8.11
CA VAL A 279 21.88 1.20 -7.04
C VAL A 279 21.17 1.06 -5.70
N LEU A 280 21.48 -0.02 -4.96
CA LEU A 280 21.00 -0.21 -3.59
C LEU A 280 21.88 0.56 -2.61
N HIS A 281 21.36 1.63 -2.04
CA HIS A 281 21.98 2.27 -0.88
C HIS A 281 21.63 1.51 0.39
N ARG A 282 22.65 1.09 1.14
CA ARG A 282 22.47 0.40 2.43
C ARG A 282 22.87 1.36 3.55
N ASP A 283 21.87 1.83 4.28
CA ASP A 283 22.04 2.55 5.55
C ASP A 283 21.10 1.90 6.57
N ALA A 284 21.59 1.64 7.78
CA ALA A 284 20.81 1.05 8.86
C ALA A 284 20.95 1.93 10.09
N ARG A 285 19.85 2.59 10.46
CA ARG A 285 19.79 3.46 11.64
C ARG A 285 18.85 2.84 12.66
N MET A 286 19.38 2.57 13.85
CA MET A 286 18.59 2.07 14.97
C MET A 286 18.44 3.19 16.00
N TYR A 287 17.22 3.70 16.16
CA TYR A 287 16.91 4.69 17.19
C TYR A 287 16.33 3.97 18.41
N VAL A 288 17.18 3.71 19.41
CA VAL A 288 16.74 3.09 20.67
C VAL A 288 16.52 4.19 21.71
N TRP A 289 15.26 4.44 22.05
CA TRP A 289 14.90 5.23 23.24
C TRP A 289 15.02 4.33 24.47
N ALA A 290 16.25 4.05 24.89
CA ALA A 290 16.47 3.40 26.17
C ALA A 290 16.33 4.43 27.29
N TYR A 291 15.29 4.31 28.12
CA TYR A 291 15.24 4.95 29.44
C TYR A 291 16.22 4.22 30.38
N GLY A 292 17.52 4.32 30.08
CA GLY A 292 18.58 3.77 30.93
C GLY A 292 18.85 4.69 32.12
N LEU A 293 19.42 4.14 33.20
CA LEU A 293 19.89 4.92 34.36
C LEU A 293 20.96 5.98 34.00
N GLN A 294 21.58 5.86 32.81
CA GLN A 294 22.50 6.84 32.22
C GLN A 294 21.82 7.91 31.33
N SER A 295 20.49 7.90 31.20
CA SER A 295 19.80 8.90 30.39
C SER A 295 19.91 10.29 31.03
N ARG A 296 19.88 11.34 30.21
CA ARG A 296 19.84 12.73 30.71
C ARG A 296 18.65 12.97 31.64
N THR A 297 17.52 12.31 31.42
CA THR A 297 16.34 12.40 32.30
C THR A 297 16.56 11.72 33.64
N SER A 298 17.31 10.60 33.69
CA SER A 298 17.72 9.92 34.93
C SER A 298 18.65 10.81 35.76
N TYR A 299 19.65 11.46 35.14
CA TYR A 299 20.53 12.41 35.84
C TYR A 299 19.77 13.59 36.42
N VAL A 300 18.85 14.20 35.66
CA VAL A 300 18.02 15.30 36.14
C VAL A 300 17.11 14.82 37.28
N GLY A 301 16.48 13.65 37.15
CA GLY A 301 15.65 13.06 38.21
C GLY A 301 16.45 12.83 39.50
N ALA A 302 17.63 12.22 39.41
CA ALA A 302 18.49 11.96 40.57
C ALA A 302 18.95 13.25 41.27
N ILE A 303 19.30 14.29 40.51
CA ILE A 303 19.68 15.59 41.07
C ILE A 303 18.50 16.24 41.80
N VAL A 304 17.31 16.24 41.19
CA VAL A 304 16.11 16.84 41.80
C VAL A 304 15.72 16.10 43.08
N THR A 305 15.75 14.76 43.07
CA THR A 305 15.48 13.97 44.29
C THR A 305 16.53 14.22 45.37
N GLY A 306 17.82 14.29 45.00
CA GLY A 306 18.90 14.59 45.95
C GLY A 306 18.76 15.96 46.61
N ILE A 307 18.44 17.00 45.83
CA ILE A 307 18.17 18.34 46.35
C ILE A 307 16.93 18.33 47.25
N GLY A 308 15.86 17.65 46.85
CA GLY A 308 14.66 17.50 47.67
C GLY A 308 14.94 16.86 49.03
N CYS A 309 15.73 15.79 49.07
CA CYS A 309 16.16 15.18 50.33
C CYS A 309 16.97 16.14 51.20
N LEU A 310 17.89 16.92 50.61
CA LEU A 310 18.68 17.90 51.36
C LEU A 310 17.81 19.03 51.95
N VAL A 311 16.81 19.50 51.22
CA VAL A 311 15.87 20.52 51.71
C VAL A 311 15.09 19.99 52.92
N VAL A 312 14.55 18.78 52.84
CA VAL A 312 13.80 18.16 53.96
C VAL A 312 14.71 17.95 55.16
N ILE A 313 15.94 17.48 54.96
CA ILE A 313 16.90 17.32 56.06
C ILE A 313 17.22 18.68 56.68
N ALA A 314 17.45 19.72 55.88
CA ALA A 314 17.70 21.06 56.38
C ALA A 314 16.52 21.62 57.17
N GLU A 315 15.28 21.47 56.70
CA GLU A 315 14.08 21.89 57.44
C GLU A 315 13.94 21.15 58.78
N VAL A 316 14.17 19.84 58.79
CA VAL A 316 14.14 19.04 60.03
C VAL A 316 15.24 19.48 61.00
N PHE A 317 16.46 19.73 60.50
CA PHE A 317 17.57 20.20 61.34
C PHE A 317 17.29 21.60 61.90
N ILE A 318 16.79 22.53 61.09
CA ILE A 318 16.43 23.88 61.55
C ILE A 318 15.30 23.80 62.59
N GLY A 319 14.27 23.00 62.35
CA GLY A 319 13.13 22.82 63.26
C GLY A 319 13.52 22.16 64.60
N LEU A 320 14.48 21.23 64.60
CA LEU A 320 14.91 20.53 65.82
C LEU A 320 16.02 21.26 66.60
N PHE A 321 16.97 21.90 65.91
CA PHE A 321 18.17 22.47 66.55
C PHE A 321 18.12 23.99 66.73
N ILE A 322 17.55 24.73 65.77
CA ILE A 322 17.57 26.20 65.80
C ILE A 322 16.27 26.72 66.43
N ASP A 323 15.12 26.19 66.02
CA ASP A 323 13.84 26.51 66.65
C ASP A 323 13.57 25.59 67.85
N ARG A 324 14.53 25.55 68.80
CA ARG A 324 14.22 25.22 70.19
C ARG A 324 13.36 26.35 70.75
N ARG A 325 12.12 26.50 70.26
CA ARG A 325 11.06 27.08 71.07
C ARG A 325 11.01 26.20 72.29
N ARG A 326 11.59 26.70 73.39
CA ARG A 326 11.44 26.14 74.72
C ARG A 326 9.95 25.83 74.84
N PHE A 327 9.58 24.55 74.82
CA PHE A 327 8.25 24.13 75.21
C PHE A 327 8.08 24.62 76.65
N ARG A 328 7.59 25.86 76.82
CA ARG A 328 7.19 26.37 78.13
C ARG A 328 6.10 25.42 78.57
N SER A 329 6.24 24.84 79.77
CA SER A 329 5.21 23.94 80.26
C SER A 329 3.88 24.69 80.25
N PRO A 330 2.75 24.04 79.91
CA PRO A 330 1.46 24.71 79.83
C PRO A 330 1.10 25.47 81.13
N THR A 331 1.65 25.04 82.27
CA THR A 331 1.56 25.74 83.56
C THR A 331 2.24 27.11 83.57
N GLN A 332 3.39 27.30 82.92
CA GLN A 332 4.05 28.61 82.81
C GLN A 332 3.27 29.59 81.91
N LEU A 333 2.55 29.08 80.92
CA LEU A 333 1.72 29.89 80.04
C LEU A 333 0.42 30.33 80.74
N LEU A 334 -0.14 29.47 81.59
CA LEU A 334 -1.31 29.78 82.41
C LEU A 334 -1.01 30.83 83.50
N VAL A 335 0.14 30.72 84.18
CA VAL A 335 0.55 31.70 85.20
C VAL A 335 0.81 33.07 84.57
N ALA A 336 1.50 33.11 83.42
CA ALA A 336 1.72 34.37 82.70
C ALA A 336 0.43 35.02 82.17
N ALA A 337 -0.60 34.22 81.86
CA ALA A 337 -1.91 34.73 81.44
C ALA A 337 -2.74 35.28 82.63
N LEU A 338 -2.54 34.76 83.84
CA LEU A 338 -3.24 35.22 85.06
C LEU A 338 -2.57 36.44 85.71
N GLU A 339 -1.27 36.64 85.50
CA GLU A 339 -0.52 37.79 86.01
C GLU A 339 -0.73 39.07 85.18
N HIS A 340 -1.41 38.95 84.03
CA HIS A 340 -1.65 40.06 83.13
C HIS A 340 -2.88 40.86 83.59
N GLN A 341 -2.64 41.99 84.28
CA GLN A 341 -3.66 42.97 84.62
C GLN A 341 -4.17 43.66 83.35
N TYR A 342 -5.49 43.71 83.19
CA TYR A 342 -6.17 44.30 82.04
C TYR A 342 -5.80 45.79 81.87
N ALA A 343 -4.92 46.08 80.90
CA ALA A 343 -4.43 47.42 80.59
C ALA A 343 -4.91 47.90 79.21
N ASN A 344 -6.21 47.81 78.93
CA ASN A 344 -6.85 48.36 77.71
C ASN A 344 -6.20 47.95 76.36
N GLU A 345 -5.41 46.88 76.30
CA GLU A 345 -4.62 46.50 75.11
C GLU A 345 -5.48 45.85 73.99
N PHE A 346 -6.78 45.66 74.22
CA PHE A 346 -7.73 45.11 73.23
C PHE A 346 -8.72 46.13 72.65
N ASP A 347 -8.65 47.41 73.03
CA ASP A 347 -9.52 48.47 72.46
C ASP A 347 -9.10 48.92 71.05
N GLY A 348 -7.96 48.45 70.53
CA GLY A 348 -7.45 48.80 69.20
C GLY A 348 -7.91 47.91 68.05
N ASN A 349 -8.65 46.82 68.29
CA ASN A 349 -8.86 45.79 67.26
C ASN A 349 -10.19 45.87 66.48
N SER A 350 -10.94 46.96 66.62
CA SER A 350 -12.14 47.21 65.80
C SER A 350 -11.83 47.72 64.39
N GLN A 351 -10.61 48.22 64.13
CA GLN A 351 -10.19 48.67 62.79
C GLN A 351 -9.45 47.58 61.97
N GLY A 352 -9.05 46.46 62.58
CA GLY A 352 -8.37 45.35 61.90
C GLY A 352 -9.33 44.32 61.26
N MET A 353 -10.57 44.20 61.74
CA MET A 353 -11.54 43.25 61.18
C MET A 353 -12.32 43.77 59.96
N ALA A 354 -12.23 45.06 59.63
CA ALA A 354 -12.85 45.61 58.42
C ALA A 354 -12.05 45.33 57.13
N ASN A 355 -10.73 45.09 57.23
CA ASN A 355 -9.85 44.87 56.07
C ASN A 355 -9.56 43.39 55.75
N LEU A 356 -10.12 42.44 56.52
CA LEU A 356 -10.01 41.00 56.25
C LEU A 356 -11.23 40.41 55.52
N CYS A 357 -12.30 41.18 55.32
CA CYS A 357 -13.44 40.80 54.47
C CYS A 357 -13.32 41.22 53.00
N SER A 358 -12.31 42.03 52.61
CA SER A 358 -12.18 42.53 51.23
C SER A 358 -11.12 41.81 50.38
N VAL A 359 -10.34 40.88 50.95
CA VAL A 359 -9.27 40.16 50.23
C VAL A 359 -9.65 38.71 49.87
N CYS A 360 -10.75 38.17 50.41
CA CYS A 360 -11.29 36.86 50.00
C CYS A 360 -12.26 36.91 48.81
N ALA A 361 -12.32 38.03 48.06
CA ALA A 361 -13.24 38.24 46.93
C ALA A 361 -12.54 38.44 45.57
N GLN A 362 -11.28 38.03 45.42
CA GLN A 362 -10.58 38.05 44.14
C GLN A 362 -9.97 36.67 43.83
N TYR A 363 -10.76 35.91 43.06
CA TYR A 363 -10.44 34.81 42.15
C TYR A 363 -11.05 33.42 42.48
N PRO A 364 -11.86 32.87 41.54
CA PRO A 364 -12.77 31.73 41.74
C PRO A 364 -12.12 30.34 41.58
N PRO A 365 -12.81 29.26 42.02
CA PRO A 365 -12.36 27.88 41.86
C PRO A 365 -12.38 27.43 40.38
N CYS A 366 -11.33 26.72 39.94
CA CYS A 366 -11.27 26.07 38.63
C CYS A 366 -12.10 24.78 38.64
N GLU A 367 -13.11 24.78 37.78
CA GLU A 367 -14.07 23.72 37.51
C GLU A 367 -13.52 22.73 36.46
N SER A 368 -13.98 21.49 36.57
CA SER A 368 -13.68 20.33 35.74
C SER A 368 -14.60 20.20 34.52
N THR A 369 -14.05 19.85 33.34
CA THR A 369 -14.63 19.04 32.23
C THR A 369 -13.59 19.01 31.11
N VAL A 370 -12.93 17.90 30.74
CA VAL A 370 -13.40 16.69 30.02
C VAL A 370 -14.33 17.02 28.84
N SER A 371 -13.76 16.93 27.64
CA SER A 371 -14.42 16.58 26.38
C SER A 371 -13.67 15.42 25.76
#